data_AF-A0A524B4J4-F1
#
_entry.id   AF-A0A524B4J4-F1
#
_cell.length_a   1.000
_cell.length_b   1.000
_cell.length_c   1.000
_cell.angle_alpha   90.00
_cell.angle_beta   90.00
_cell.angle_gamma   90.00
#
_symmetry.space_group_name_H-M   'P 1'
#
loop_
_entity.id
_entity.type
_entity.pdbx_description
1 polymer ?
#
loop_
_entity_poly.entity_id
_entity_poly.type
_entity_poly.pdbx_seq_one_letter_code
_entity_poly.pdbx_strand_id
1 'polypeptide(L)'
;MASQENPDEIYKVGLNTTRLLLASGDLVIGWLLLRQAEVALAALEAGATGKDKDFYEGKVVTAKWFAQNRLPLLAAERAVAEATDDSIMSLSENAF
;
A
#
# COMPACT_ATOMS: atom_id res chain seq x y z
N MET A 1 -3.32 19.07 19.30
CA MET A 1 -3.00 17.70 18.79
C MET A 1 -2.92 16.78 19.99
N ALA A 2 -3.45 15.54 19.95
CA ALA A 2 -3.52 14.67 21.13
C ALA A 2 -2.17 14.47 21.84
N SER A 3 -1.06 14.36 21.09
CA SER A 3 0.30 14.24 21.65
C SER A 3 0.86 15.50 22.33
N GLN A 4 0.25 16.67 22.09
CA GLN A 4 0.60 17.90 22.81
C GLN A 4 -0.04 17.93 24.21
N GLU A 5 -1.11 17.18 24.41
CA GLU A 5 -1.85 17.08 25.68
C GLU A 5 -1.43 15.83 26.47
N ASN A 6 -1.17 14.72 25.77
CA ASN A 6 -0.65 13.46 26.32
C ASN A 6 0.59 13.01 25.53
N PRO A 7 1.83 13.20 26.04
CA PRO A 7 3.05 12.86 25.34
C PRO A 7 3.13 11.40 24.86
N ASP A 8 2.56 10.45 25.59
CA ASP A 8 2.62 9.01 25.28
C ASP A 8 1.89 8.65 23.97
N GLU A 9 0.95 9.50 23.53
CA GLU A 9 0.27 9.35 22.24
C GLU A 9 1.23 9.40 21.04
N ILE A 10 2.44 9.97 21.22
CA ILE A 10 3.47 9.95 20.17
C ILE A 10 3.96 8.54 19.84
N TYR A 11 3.87 7.59 20.77
CA TYR A 11 4.28 6.21 20.51
C TYR A 11 3.44 5.54 19.44
N LYS A 12 2.15 5.86 19.37
CA LYS A 12 1.25 5.35 18.31
C LYS A 12 1.72 5.75 16.92
N VAL A 13 2.34 6.93 16.78
CA VAL A 13 2.97 7.36 15.52
C VAL A 13 4.17 6.47 15.20
N GLY A 14 5.07 6.25 16.16
CA GLY A 14 6.23 5.38 15.99
C GLY A 14 5.84 3.96 15.61
N LEU A 15 4.88 3.37 16.33
CA LEU A 15 4.35 2.02 16.09
C LEU A 15 3.72 1.86 14.69
N ASN A 16 3.15 2.93 14.13
CA ASN A 16 2.52 2.91 12.81
C ASN A 16 3.43 3.36 11.65
N THR A 17 4.62 3.92 11.91
CA THR A 17 5.40 4.61 10.88
C THR A 17 5.78 3.70 9.70
N THR A 18 6.33 2.51 9.98
CA THR A 18 6.71 1.56 8.91
C THR A 18 5.49 1.06 8.13
N ARG A 19 4.37 0.82 8.83
CA ARG A 19 3.10 0.43 8.19
C ARG A 19 2.63 1.49 7.22
N LEU A 20 2.62 2.75 7.64
CA LEU A 20 2.22 3.88 6.80
C LEU A 20 3.12 4.01 5.57
N LEU A 21 4.44 3.86 5.74
CA LEU A 21 5.40 3.92 4.64
C LEU A 21 5.13 2.85 3.58
N LEU A 22 4.96 1.60 4.00
CA LEU A 22 4.72 0.48 3.09
C LEU A 22 3.34 0.56 2.41
N ALA A 23 2.30 0.92 3.16
CA ALA A 23 0.95 1.13 2.64
C ALA A 23 0.91 2.25 1.58
N SER A 24 1.65 3.34 1.82
CA SER A 24 1.79 4.43 0.85
C SER A 24 2.50 3.96 -0.42
N GLY A 25 3.53 3.12 -0.28
CA GLY A 25 4.22 2.47 -1.40
C GLY A 25 3.26 1.63 -2.25
N ASP A 26 2.51 0.73 -1.62
CA ASP A 26 1.53 -0.12 -2.33
C ASP A 26 0.46 0.71 -3.06
N LEU A 27 0.00 1.80 -2.46
CA LEU A 27 -0.94 2.73 -3.10
C LEU A 27 -0.34 3.36 -4.37
N VAL A 28 0.87 3.93 -4.28
CA VAL A 28 1.54 4.58 -5.41
C VAL A 28 1.88 3.57 -6.51
N ILE A 29 2.36 2.37 -6.14
CA ILE A 29 2.63 1.29 -7.10
C ILE A 29 1.35 0.90 -7.84
N GLY A 30 0.25 0.68 -7.13
CA GLY A 30 -1.04 0.36 -7.72
C GLY A 30 -1.51 1.44 -8.71
N TRP A 31 -1.39 2.71 -8.34
CA TRP A 31 -1.72 3.83 -9.22
C TRP A 31 -0.86 3.85 -10.50
N LEU A 32 0.46 3.70 -10.37
CA LEU A 32 1.37 3.70 -11.52
C LEU A 32 1.14 2.49 -12.44
N LEU A 33 0.82 1.32 -11.88
CA LEU A 33 0.47 0.14 -12.68
C LEU A 33 -0.82 0.36 -13.47
N LEU A 34 -1.85 0.97 -12.86
CA LEU A 34 -3.09 1.30 -13.58
C LEU A 34 -2.86 2.31 -14.70
N ARG A 35 -2.02 3.34 -14.49
CA ARG A 35 -1.63 4.27 -15.56
C ARG A 35 -0.87 3.57 -16.69
N GLN A 36 0.01 2.62 -16.37
CA GLN A 36 0.68 1.82 -17.40
C GLN A 36 -0.31 0.92 -18.16
N ALA A 37 -1.31 0.37 -17.47
CA ALA A 37 -2.36 -0.44 -18.11
C ALA A 37 -3.22 0.40 -19.06
N GLU A 38 -3.54 1.65 -18.73
CA GLU A 38 -4.24 2.57 -19.63
C GLU A 38 -3.46 2.81 -20.93
N VAL A 39 -2.16 3.09 -20.82
CA VAL A 39 -1.28 3.24 -21.99
C VAL A 39 -1.18 1.94 -22.79
N ALA A 40 -1.09 0.80 -22.11
CA ALA A 40 -1.02 -0.51 -22.75
C ALA A 40 -2.30 -0.85 -23.51
N LEU A 41 -3.48 -0.55 -22.95
CA LEU A 41 -4.76 -0.73 -23.63
C LEU A 41 -4.85 0.12 -24.89
N ALA A 42 -4.47 1.40 -24.82
CA ALA A 42 -4.45 2.28 -25.98
C ALA A 42 -3.51 1.77 -27.09
N ALA A 43 -2.34 1.23 -26.74
CA ALA A 43 -1.40 0.65 -27.70
C ALA A 43 -1.94 -0.64 -28.35
N LEU A 44 -2.63 -1.48 -27.57
CA LEU A 44 -3.31 -2.68 -28.10
C LEU A 44 -4.44 -2.30 -29.07
N GLU A 45 -5.24 -1.29 -28.73
CA GLU A 45 -6.29 -0.75 -29.61
C GLU A 45 -5.73 -0.14 -30.90
N ALA A 46 -4.55 0.49 -30.84
CA ALA A 46 -3.83 1.01 -31.99
C ALA A 46 -3.18 -0.08 -32.87
N GLY A 47 -3.30 -1.36 -32.50
CA GLY A 47 -2.86 -2.49 -33.31
C GLY A 47 -1.42 -2.94 -33.04
N ALA A 48 -0.93 -2.84 -31.81
CA ALA A 48 0.35 -3.44 -31.42
C ALA A 48 0.38 -4.96 -31.77
N THR A 49 1.53 -5.45 -32.26
CA THR A 49 1.69 -6.85 -32.70
C THR A 49 2.98 -7.47 -32.18
N GLY A 50 3.09 -8.79 -32.29
CA GLY A 50 4.28 -9.55 -31.87
C GLY A 50 4.62 -9.31 -30.40
N LYS A 51 5.90 -9.06 -30.12
CA LYS A 51 6.40 -8.88 -28.74
C LYS A 51 5.78 -7.69 -28.01
N ASP A 52 5.43 -6.63 -28.74
CA ASP A 52 4.84 -5.45 -28.13
C ASP A 52 3.43 -5.76 -27.62
N LYS A 53 2.66 -6.54 -28.38
CA LYS A 53 1.35 -7.05 -27.95
C LYS A 53 1.48 -7.83 -26.63
N ASP A 54 2.38 -8.81 -26.59
CA ASP A 54 2.60 -9.66 -25.40
C ASP A 54 3.00 -8.82 -24.18
N PHE A 55 3.85 -7.80 -24.37
CA PHE A 55 4.26 -6.88 -23.31
C PHE A 55 3.08 -6.05 -22.77
N TYR A 56 2.26 -5.47 -23.65
CA TYR A 56 1.12 -4.66 -23.24
C TYR A 56 0.03 -5.48 -22.56
N GLU A 57 -0.26 -6.70 -23.05
CA GLU A 57 -1.17 -7.63 -22.36
C GLU A 57 -0.66 -7.96 -20.95
N GLY A 58 0.65 -8.18 -20.81
CA GLY A 58 1.29 -8.39 -19.51
C GLY A 58 1.10 -7.21 -18.55
N LYS A 59 1.18 -5.96 -19.03
CA LYS A 59 0.93 -4.76 -18.22
C LYS A 59 -0.50 -4.69 -17.69
N VAL A 60 -1.48 -4.97 -18.54
CA VAL A 60 -2.90 -4.96 -18.17
C VAL A 60 -3.19 -6.04 -17.12
N VAL A 61 -2.72 -7.26 -17.34
CA VAL A 61 -2.94 -8.37 -16.40
C VAL A 61 -2.24 -8.12 -15.07
N THR A 62 -1.01 -7.61 -15.09
CA THR A 62 -0.25 -7.29 -13.87
C THR A 62 -0.95 -6.23 -13.03
N ALA A 63 -1.41 -5.13 -13.66
CA ALA A 63 -2.12 -4.08 -12.95
C ALA A 63 -3.42 -4.58 -12.32
N LYS A 64 -4.20 -5.39 -13.06
CA LYS A 64 -5.43 -6.01 -12.56
C LYS A 64 -5.14 -6.94 -11.36
N TRP A 65 -4.14 -7.81 -11.49
CA TRP A 65 -3.76 -8.72 -10.40
C TRP A 65 -3.33 -7.94 -9.16
N PHE A 66 -2.48 -6.93 -9.31
CA PHE A 66 -2.02 -6.11 -8.18
C PHE A 66 -3.20 -5.41 -7.48
N ALA A 67 -4.09 -4.79 -8.25
CA ALA A 67 -5.26 -4.11 -7.72
C ALA A 67 -6.19 -5.07 -6.94
N GLN A 68 -6.31 -6.32 -7.39
CA GLN A 68 -7.18 -7.32 -6.75
C GLN A 68 -6.54 -8.04 -5.56
N ASN A 69 -5.22 -8.13 -5.49
CA ASN A 69 -4.52 -8.95 -4.49
C ASN A 69 -3.72 -8.15 -3.46
N ARG A 70 -3.29 -6.91 -3.79
CA ARG A 70 -2.48 -6.07 -2.90
C ARG A 70 -3.29 -4.94 -2.27
N LEU A 71 -4.01 -4.16 -3.07
CA LEU A 71 -4.74 -3.00 -2.56
C LEU A 71 -5.79 -3.32 -1.48
N PRO A 72 -6.49 -4.47 -1.47
CA PRO A 72 -7.42 -4.79 -0.38
C PRO A 72 -6.74 -4.89 0.99
N LEU A 73 -5.45 -5.23 1.04
CA LEU A 73 -4.69 -5.31 2.29
C LEU A 73 -4.58 -3.94 2.98
N LEU A 74 -4.63 -2.83 2.23
CA LEU A 74 -4.61 -1.48 2.79
C LEU A 74 -5.79 -1.22 3.74
N ALA A 75 -6.95 -1.84 3.48
CA ALA A 75 -8.11 -1.73 4.37
C ALA A 75 -7.84 -2.42 5.71
N ALA A 76 -7.18 -3.58 5.69
CA ALA A 76 -6.79 -4.29 6.91
C ALA A 76 -5.71 -3.51 7.68
N GLU A 77 -4.68 -3.01 6.98
CA GLU A 77 -3.63 -2.19 7.61
C GLU A 77 -4.20 -0.92 8.25
N ARG A 78 -5.18 -0.27 7.60
CA ARG A 78 -5.88 0.88 8.18
C ARG A 78 -6.59 0.52 9.49
N ALA A 79 -7.33 -0.60 9.49
CA ALA A 79 -8.04 -1.05 10.69
C ALA A 79 -7.07 -1.36 11.85
N VAL A 80 -5.92 -1.97 11.56
CA VAL A 80 -4.89 -2.24 12.58
C VAL A 80 -4.25 -0.93 13.08
N ALA A 81 -4.02 0.04 12.20
CA ALA A 81 -3.48 1.34 12.59
C ALA A 81 -4.45 2.12 13.50
N GLU A 82 -5.74 2.10 13.18
CA GLU A 82 -6.82 2.70 13.99
C GLU A 82 -6.95 2.03 15.37
N ALA A 83 -6.68 0.72 15.45
CA ALA A 83 -6.73 -0.05 16.70
C ALA A 83 -5.43 -0.04 17.52
N THR A 84 -4.35 0.59 17.03
CA THR A 84 -3.06 0.59 17.71
C THR A 84 -3.12 1.39 19.02
N ASP A 85 -2.70 0.76 20.12
CA ASP A 85 -2.53 1.37 21.44
C ASP A 85 -1.06 1.38 21.88
N ASP A 86 -0.80 1.85 23.10
CA ASP A 86 0.51 1.98 23.74
C ASP A 86 0.81 0.84 24.74
N SER A 87 0.00 -0.22 24.76
CA SER A 87 0.14 -1.33 25.72
C SER A 87 1.54 -1.96 25.68
N ILE A 88 2.12 -2.13 24.49
CA ILE A 88 3.48 -2.66 24.31
C ILE A 88 4.56 -1.75 24.87
N MET A 89 4.32 -0.44 24.90
CA MET A 89 5.29 0.55 25.40
C MET A 89 5.27 0.65 26.92
N SER A 90 4.15 0.31 27.55
CA SER A 90 4.01 0.28 29.02
C SER A 90 4.49 -1.01 29.67
N LEU A 91 4.81 -2.04 28.87
CA LEU A 91 5.30 -3.31 29.38
C LEU A 91 6.74 -3.20 29.90
N SER A 92 7.03 -3.83 31.03
CA SER A 92 8.40 -3.90 31.56
C SER A 92 9.32 -4.63 30.59
N GLU A 93 10.52 -4.07 30.37
CA GLU A 93 11.55 -4.70 29.54
C GLU A 93 11.91 -6.11 30.01
N ASN A 94 11.82 -6.40 31.32
CA ASN A 94 12.08 -7.75 31.87
C ASN A 94 11.08 -8.83 31.40
N ALA A 95 10.01 -8.45 30.68
CA ALA A 95 9.05 -9.38 30.11
C ALA A 95 9.45 -9.91 28.71
N PHE A 96 10.58 -9.46 28.17
CA PHE A 96 11.10 -9.81 26.84
C PHE A 96 12.44 -10.58 26.91
#